data_AF-A0A1V4X802-F1
#
_entry.id   AF-A0A1V4X802-F1
#
_cell.length_a   1.000
_cell.length_b   1.000
_cell.length_c   1.000
_cell.angle_alpha   90.00
_cell.angle_beta   90.00
_cell.angle_gamma   90.00
#
_symmetry.space_group_name_H-M   'P 1'
#
loop_
_entity.id
_entity.type
_entity.pdbx_description
1 polymer ?
#
loop_
_entity_poly.entity_id
_entity_poly.type
_entity_poly.pdbx_seq_one_letter_code
_entity_poly.pdbx_strand_id
1 'polypeptide(L)'
;MDTPGIHSARTPLNRMMVRTAKETFSDSDVLLFVVEAGQEVHPDDIGIIEFLEATQIPKFLILNKIDLIRKEQLLPLMDSYRNLHPFAELIPISALTGEGIPLLLDELWKYLPEGPRYFPDDIMTDTSERFIAAEIIREKILLLTHKEIPYSSAVVVDAFKEDEANNIIRISATINVEKDSQKGILIGKKGSMLKKIGTHARIDMEKFFATRIFLELFVRVRKDWTKDPKMLKEFGYSE
;
A
#
# COMPACT_ATOMS: atom_id res chain seq x y z
N MET A 1 0.81 9.96 -5.16
CA MET A 1 0.61 8.54 -5.50
C MET A 1 1.20 7.70 -4.39
N ASP A 2 0.50 6.66 -3.93
CA ASP A 2 1.08 5.73 -2.94
C ASP A 2 2.00 4.74 -3.65
N THR A 3 3.14 4.45 -3.04
CA THR A 3 4.14 3.53 -3.61
C THR A 3 4.44 2.42 -2.62
N PRO A 4 4.66 1.17 -3.08
CA PRO A 4 5.16 0.14 -2.20
C PRO A 4 6.43 0.57 -1.48
N GLY A 5 6.59 0.12 -0.22
CA GLY A 5 7.78 0.44 0.57
C GLY A 5 9.07 0.07 -0.15
N ILE A 6 10.01 1.02 -0.23
CA ILE A 6 11.34 0.77 -0.78
C ILE A 6 12.18 0.07 0.28
N HIS A 7 12.81 -1.03 -0.10
CA HIS A 7 13.72 -1.79 0.74
C HIS A 7 14.73 -2.52 -0.14
N SER A 8 15.79 -3.07 0.46
CA SER A 8 16.77 -3.89 -0.24
C SER A 8 16.13 -5.13 -0.89
N ALA A 9 15.86 -5.03 -2.21
CA ALA A 9 15.03 -5.98 -2.95
C ALA A 9 15.75 -7.30 -3.27
N ARG A 10 15.57 -8.31 -2.41
CA ARG A 10 16.19 -9.64 -2.58
C ARG A 10 15.44 -10.57 -3.55
N THR A 11 14.12 -10.45 -3.65
CA THR A 11 13.27 -11.31 -4.51
C THR A 11 12.84 -10.60 -5.80
N PRO A 12 12.44 -11.32 -6.87
CA PRO A 12 11.95 -10.71 -8.11
C PRO A 12 10.72 -9.82 -7.90
N LEU A 13 9.74 -10.28 -7.10
CA LEU A 13 8.58 -9.47 -6.69
C LEU A 13 9.02 -8.16 -6.03
N ASN A 14 9.91 -8.23 -5.04
CA ASN A 14 10.40 -7.03 -4.34
C ASN A 14 11.14 -6.09 -5.29
N ARG A 15 11.92 -6.62 -6.24
CA ARG A 15 12.59 -5.79 -7.25
C ARG A 15 11.60 -5.08 -8.14
N MET A 16 10.50 -5.74 -8.47
CA MET A 16 9.47 -5.15 -9.31
C MET A 16 8.67 -4.08 -8.54
N MET A 17 8.30 -4.33 -7.28
CA MET A 17 7.67 -3.33 -6.41
C MET A 17 8.55 -2.08 -6.25
N VAL A 18 9.85 -2.27 -6.03
CA VAL A 18 10.80 -1.15 -5.98
C VAL A 18 10.88 -0.45 -7.34
N ARG A 19 10.92 -1.20 -8.45
CA ARG A 19 10.96 -0.60 -9.79
C ARG A 19 9.71 0.24 -10.07
N THR A 20 8.51 -0.26 -9.76
CA THR A 20 7.26 0.49 -9.91
C THR A 20 7.30 1.77 -9.10
N ALA A 21 7.72 1.70 -7.83
CA ALA A 21 7.90 2.89 -7.00
C ALA A 21 8.86 3.91 -7.65
N LYS A 22 9.96 3.44 -8.23
CA LYS A 22 10.93 4.30 -8.94
C LYS A 22 10.36 4.96 -10.19
N GLU A 23 9.57 4.23 -10.98
CA GLU A 23 8.93 4.75 -12.18
C GLU A 23 7.92 5.86 -11.80
N THR A 24 7.13 5.66 -10.73
CA THR A 24 6.18 6.64 -10.21
C THR A 24 6.82 7.97 -9.79
N PHE A 25 8.08 7.97 -9.35
CA PHE A 25 8.74 9.20 -8.91
C PHE A 25 9.01 10.19 -10.03
N SER A 26 9.21 9.72 -11.26
CA SER A 26 9.59 10.63 -12.36
C SER A 26 8.47 11.61 -12.71
N ASP A 27 7.22 11.27 -12.38
CA ASP A 27 6.02 12.06 -12.68
C ASP A 27 5.49 12.83 -11.46
N SER A 28 6.25 12.90 -10.36
CA SER A 28 5.82 13.55 -9.11
C SER A 28 6.43 14.94 -8.94
N ASP A 29 5.62 15.91 -8.49
CA ASP A 29 6.09 17.28 -8.17
C ASP A 29 6.82 17.36 -6.82
N VAL A 30 6.45 16.51 -5.86
CA VAL A 30 7.04 16.42 -4.52
C VAL A 30 7.11 14.96 -4.08
N LEU A 31 8.20 14.56 -3.44
CA LEU A 31 8.37 13.24 -2.85
C LEU A 31 8.24 13.31 -1.32
N LEU A 32 7.36 12.49 -0.75
CA LEU A 32 7.23 12.33 0.70
C LEU A 32 8.01 11.09 1.14
N PHE A 33 9.11 11.29 1.86
CA PHE A 33 9.84 10.20 2.51
C PHE A 33 9.36 10.03 3.94
N VAL A 34 8.59 8.97 4.20
CA VAL A 34 7.95 8.73 5.49
C VAL A 34 8.76 7.74 6.31
N VAL A 35 9.14 8.14 7.53
CA VAL A 35 9.89 7.33 8.50
C VAL A 35 9.12 7.22 9.82
N GLU A 36 9.40 6.18 10.59
CA GLU A 36 8.82 6.00 11.92
C GLU A 36 9.59 6.83 12.97
N ALA A 37 8.88 7.68 13.71
CA ALA A 37 9.44 8.42 14.82
C ALA A 37 9.74 7.48 16.01
N GLY A 38 10.87 7.69 16.68
CA GLY A 38 11.27 6.92 17.87
C GLY A 38 12.25 5.79 17.61
N GLN A 39 12.57 5.52 16.34
CA GLN A 39 13.68 4.64 15.96
C GLN A 39 14.87 5.51 15.54
N GLU A 40 16.08 4.99 15.78
CA GLU A 40 17.28 5.56 15.13
C GLU A 40 17.17 5.39 13.60
N VAL A 41 17.96 6.15 12.85
CA VAL A 41 17.98 6.03 11.38
C VAL A 41 18.22 4.57 11.00
N HIS A 42 17.30 3.98 10.23
CA HIS A 42 17.42 2.60 9.83
C HIS A 42 18.42 2.46 8.68
N PRO A 43 19.24 1.40 8.61
CA PRO A 43 20.17 1.21 7.50
C PRO A 43 19.51 1.17 6.11
N ASP A 44 18.28 0.66 6.02
CA ASP A 44 17.52 0.70 4.76
C ASP A 44 17.11 2.13 4.37
N ASP A 45 16.94 3.06 5.32
CA ASP A 45 16.63 4.47 5.03
C ASP A 45 17.76 5.14 4.26
N ILE A 46 19.01 4.78 4.56
CA ILE A 46 20.20 5.28 3.86
C ILE A 46 20.14 4.89 2.38
N GLY A 47 19.77 3.63 2.08
CA GLY A 47 19.64 3.17 0.69
C GLY A 47 18.48 3.83 -0.06
N ILE A 48 17.43 4.24 0.65
CA ILE A 48 16.33 5.03 0.06
C ILE A 48 16.81 6.46 -0.22
N ILE A 49 17.54 7.08 0.72
CA ILE A 49 18.10 8.43 0.58
C ILE A 49 19.04 8.50 -0.63
N GLU A 50 19.97 7.56 -0.79
CA GLU A 50 20.85 7.48 -1.97
C GLU A 50 20.06 7.44 -3.28
N PHE A 51 18.91 6.76 -3.27
CA PHE A 51 18.03 6.71 -4.43
C PHE A 51 17.30 8.05 -4.65
N LEU A 52 16.86 8.73 -3.58
CA LEU A 52 16.23 10.05 -3.66
C LEU A 52 17.20 11.12 -4.18
N GLU A 53 18.50 11.02 -3.88
CA GLU A 53 19.53 11.92 -4.40
C GLU A 53 19.63 11.91 -5.93
N ALA A 54 19.28 10.79 -6.58
CA ALA A 54 19.32 10.67 -8.04
C ALA A 54 18.23 11.50 -8.75
N THR A 55 17.22 12.00 -8.02
CA THR A 55 16.13 12.82 -8.57
C THR A 55 16.34 14.30 -8.23
N GLN A 56 15.81 15.21 -9.04
CA GLN A 56 15.82 16.66 -8.74
C GLN A 56 14.55 17.14 -8.03
N ILE A 57 13.62 16.24 -7.76
CA ILE A 57 12.30 16.57 -7.19
C ILE A 57 12.48 16.97 -5.72
N PRO A 58 11.78 18.01 -5.21
CA PRO A 58 11.77 18.33 -3.78
C PRO A 58 11.38 17.12 -2.92
N LYS A 59 12.15 16.86 -1.86
CA LYS A 59 11.87 15.75 -0.91
C LYS A 59 11.54 16.28 0.46
N PHE A 60 10.43 15.81 1.01
CA PHE A 60 9.98 16.13 2.36
C PHE A 60 10.23 14.92 3.23
N LEU A 61 10.88 15.10 4.38
CA LEU A 61 10.95 14.06 5.40
C LEU A 61 9.74 14.17 6.33
N ILE A 62 8.98 13.08 6.42
CA ILE A 62 7.81 12.98 7.26
C ILE A 62 8.10 12.00 8.40
N LEU A 63 8.23 12.53 9.63
CA LEU A 63 8.41 11.68 10.82
C LEU A 63 7.03 11.31 11.37
N ASN A 64 6.54 10.12 11.03
CA ASN A 64 5.21 9.65 11.42
C ASN A 64 5.22 8.96 12.79
N LYS A 65 4.04 8.82 13.41
CA LYS A 65 3.81 8.19 14.73
C LYS A 65 4.38 8.96 15.92
N ILE A 66 4.39 10.30 15.85
CA ILE A 66 4.87 11.12 16.97
C ILE A 66 4.05 10.96 18.26
N ASP A 67 2.83 10.44 18.15
CA ASP A 67 1.96 10.10 19.28
C ASP A 67 2.54 8.98 20.19
N LEU A 68 3.52 8.21 19.69
CA LEU A 68 4.13 7.11 20.43
C LEU A 68 5.42 7.51 21.17
N ILE A 69 5.91 8.74 21.00
CA ILE A 69 7.23 9.16 21.49
C ILE A 69 7.17 10.44 22.33
N ARG A 70 8.25 10.70 23.05
CA ARG A 70 8.39 11.96 23.80
C ARG A 70 8.96 13.04 22.91
N LYS A 71 8.50 14.28 23.07
CA LYS A 71 8.86 15.41 22.20
C LYS A 71 10.36 15.70 22.17
N GLU A 72 11.08 15.40 23.26
CA GLU A 72 12.52 15.62 23.35
C GLU A 72 13.33 14.71 22.42
N GLN A 73 12.72 13.62 21.93
CA GLN A 73 13.34 12.68 20.99
C GLN A 73 13.25 13.15 19.53
N LEU A 74 12.38 14.12 19.22
CA LEU A 74 12.16 14.57 17.84
C LEU A 74 13.36 15.35 17.29
N LEU A 75 13.85 16.36 18.02
CA LEU A 75 14.93 17.22 17.54
C LEU A 75 16.22 16.43 17.21
N PRO A 76 16.72 15.52 18.08
CA PRO A 76 17.88 14.70 17.75
C PRO A 76 17.68 13.82 16.51
N LEU A 77 16.47 13.27 16.33
CA LEU A 77 16.15 12.43 15.18
C LEU A 77 16.11 13.25 13.88
N MET A 78 15.47 14.42 13.92
CA MET A 78 15.44 15.36 12.79
C MET A 78 16.84 15.80 12.39
N ASP A 79 17.71 16.10 13.36
CA ASP A 79 19.10 16.47 13.07
C ASP A 79 19.89 15.30 12.45
N SER A 80 19.62 14.07 12.87
CA SER A 80 20.25 12.87 12.30
C SER A 80 19.90 12.71 10.81
N TYR A 81 18.64 12.88 10.44
CA TYR A 81 18.24 12.85 9.02
C TYR A 81 18.73 14.06 8.22
N ARG A 82 18.76 15.25 8.82
CA ARG A 82 19.31 16.46 8.19
C ARG A 82 20.78 16.30 7.82
N ASN A 83 21.55 15.57 8.62
CA ASN A 83 22.95 15.27 8.34
C ASN A 83 23.13 14.26 7.19
N LEU A 84 22.11 13.47 6.87
CA LEU A 84 22.15 12.48 5.80
C LEU A 84 21.71 13.05 4.46
N HIS A 85 20.72 13.94 4.45
CA HIS A 85 20.22 14.54 3.22
C HIS A 85 19.58 15.91 3.46
N PRO A 86 19.80 16.89 2.56
CA PRO A 86 19.14 18.20 2.62
C PRO A 86 17.70 18.10 2.12
N PHE A 87 16.78 17.67 2.99
CA PHE A 87 15.34 17.70 2.69
C PHE A 87 14.84 19.13 2.55
N ALA A 88 13.87 19.33 1.65
CA ALA A 88 13.19 20.62 1.47
C ALA A 88 12.40 20.99 2.73
N GLU A 89 11.67 20.03 3.28
CA GLU A 89 10.90 20.19 4.52
C GLU A 89 11.06 18.97 5.43
N LEU A 90 10.88 19.19 6.73
CA LEU A 90 11.06 18.21 7.80
C LEU A 90 9.88 18.31 8.77
N ILE A 91 8.89 17.43 8.61
CA ILE A 91 7.56 17.61 9.22
C ILE A 91 7.22 16.40 10.10
N PRO A 92 7.17 16.57 11.44
CA PRO A 92 6.68 15.55 12.34
C PRO A 92 5.16 15.47 12.31
N ILE A 93 4.60 14.27 12.14
CA ILE A 93 3.16 14.03 12.09
C ILE A 93 2.74 12.81 12.92
N SER A 94 1.46 12.77 13.27
CA SER A 94 0.77 11.52 13.56
C SER A 94 -0.35 11.34 12.54
N ALA A 95 -0.16 10.42 11.61
CA ALA A 95 -1.20 10.05 10.65
C ALA A 95 -2.44 9.44 11.33
N LEU A 96 -2.28 8.90 12.55
CA LEU A 96 -3.37 8.33 13.32
C LEU A 96 -4.25 9.41 13.98
N THR A 97 -3.64 10.42 14.59
CA THR A 97 -4.38 11.48 15.30
C THR A 97 -4.68 12.70 14.45
N GLY A 98 -3.99 12.85 13.32
CA GLY A 98 -4.04 14.03 12.46
C GLY A 98 -3.08 15.16 12.89
N GLU A 99 -2.30 14.98 13.96
CA GLU A 99 -1.30 15.96 14.39
C GLU A 99 -0.27 16.20 13.26
N GLY A 100 0.00 17.47 12.94
CA GLY A 100 0.96 17.86 11.89
C GLY A 100 0.45 17.74 10.45
N ILE A 101 -0.70 17.10 10.20
CA ILE A 101 -1.27 16.97 8.83
C ILE A 101 -1.63 18.33 8.22
N PRO A 102 -2.28 19.29 8.92
CA PRO A 102 -2.55 20.60 8.33
C PRO A 102 -1.28 21.34 7.89
N LEU A 103 -0.22 21.29 8.71
CA LEU A 103 1.07 21.87 8.37
C LEU A 103 1.70 21.20 7.14
N LEU A 104 1.65 19.87 7.08
CA LEU A 104 2.12 19.13 5.91
C LEU A 104 1.41 19.58 4.63
N LEU A 105 0.09 19.73 4.66
CA LEU A 105 -0.69 20.19 3.52
C LEU A 105 -0.32 21.62 3.12
N ASP A 106 -0.19 22.53 4.09
CA ASP A 106 0.20 23.92 3.83
C ASP A 106 1.59 24.03 3.20
N GLU A 107 2.56 23.22 3.64
CA GLU A 107 3.88 23.19 3.03
C GLU A 107 3.86 22.57 1.63
N LEU A 108 3.11 21.48 1.43
CA LEU A 108 2.97 20.86 0.11
C LEU A 108 2.43 21.84 -0.94
N TRP A 109 1.42 22.63 -0.58
CA TRP A 109 0.81 23.61 -1.49
C TRP A 109 1.80 24.63 -2.05
N LYS A 110 2.90 24.93 -1.36
CA LYS A 110 3.91 25.89 -1.81
C LYS A 110 4.81 25.36 -2.92
N TYR A 111 4.89 24.04 -3.07
CA TYR A 111 5.76 23.36 -4.04
C TYR A 111 5.01 22.81 -5.25
N LEU A 112 3.68 22.75 -5.20
CA LEU A 112 2.87 22.30 -6.33
C LEU A 112 2.76 23.39 -7.39
N PRO A 113 3.00 23.09 -8.68
CA PRO A 113 2.83 24.05 -9.75
C PRO A 113 1.34 24.37 -9.98
N GLU A 114 1.06 25.57 -10.47
CA GLU A 114 -0.27 25.87 -11.01
C GLU A 114 -0.53 24.98 -12.24
N GLY A 115 -1.72 24.38 -12.30
CA GLY A 115 -2.07 23.46 -13.36
C GLY A 115 -3.58 23.26 -13.52
N PRO A 116 -4.01 22.64 -14.63
CA PRO A 116 -5.40 22.28 -14.81
C PRO A 116 -5.81 21.24 -13.76
N ARG A 117 -7.10 21.19 -13.43
CA ARG A 117 -7.64 20.07 -12.68
C ARG A 117 -7.57 18.83 -13.55
N TYR A 118 -6.84 17.82 -13.11
CA TYR A 118 -6.74 16.53 -13.81
C TYR A 118 -7.93 15.61 -13.52
N PHE A 119 -8.59 15.76 -12.36
CA PHE A 119 -9.73 14.95 -11.94
C PHE A 119 -10.91 15.82 -11.46
N PRO A 120 -12.16 15.39 -11.70
CA PRO A 120 -13.37 15.96 -11.10
C PRO A 120 -13.41 15.86 -9.56
N ASP A 121 -14.17 16.75 -8.91
CA ASP A 121 -14.26 16.84 -7.43
C ASP A 121 -14.93 15.61 -6.77
N ASP A 122 -15.64 14.78 -7.53
CA ASP A 122 -16.36 13.58 -7.09
C ASP A 122 -15.56 12.28 -7.25
N ILE A 123 -14.39 12.32 -7.89
CA ILE A 123 -13.49 11.16 -7.96
C ILE A 123 -12.67 11.07 -6.68
N MET A 124 -12.99 10.11 -5.81
CA MET A 124 -12.19 9.83 -4.60
C MET A 124 -10.89 9.06 -4.91
N THR A 125 -10.87 8.27 -5.98
CA THR A 125 -9.68 7.53 -6.44
C THR A 125 -9.79 7.23 -7.94
N ASP A 126 -8.66 7.24 -8.64
CA ASP A 126 -8.50 6.80 -10.03
C ASP A 126 -8.41 5.27 -10.17
N THR A 127 -8.42 4.53 -9.05
CA THR A 127 -8.32 3.07 -9.05
C THR A 127 -9.65 2.40 -9.37
N SER A 128 -9.59 1.31 -10.14
CA SER A 128 -10.81 0.55 -10.48
C SER A 128 -11.44 -0.10 -9.25
N GLU A 129 -12.77 -0.25 -9.22
CA GLU A 129 -13.49 -0.94 -8.14
C GLU A 129 -13.01 -2.37 -7.91
N ARG A 130 -12.53 -3.03 -8.98
CA ARG A 130 -11.90 -4.35 -8.91
C ARG A 130 -10.61 -4.32 -8.12
N PHE A 131 -9.79 -3.29 -8.31
CA PHE A 131 -8.57 -3.10 -7.54
C PHE A 131 -8.90 -2.89 -6.07
N ILE A 132 -9.85 -1.99 -5.76
CA ILE A 132 -10.30 -1.73 -4.38
C ILE A 132 -10.80 -3.02 -3.72
N ALA A 133 -11.59 -3.82 -4.43
CA ALA A 133 -12.06 -5.10 -3.92
C ALA A 133 -10.89 -6.07 -3.63
N ALA A 134 -9.88 -6.12 -4.50
CA ALA A 134 -8.68 -6.92 -4.28
C ALA A 134 -7.85 -6.43 -3.07
N GLU A 135 -7.69 -5.11 -2.91
CA GLU A 135 -7.02 -4.47 -1.77
C GLU A 135 -7.70 -4.84 -0.45
N ILE A 136 -9.03 -4.69 -0.37
CA ILE A 136 -9.80 -5.02 0.85
C ILE A 136 -9.61 -6.49 1.23
N ILE A 137 -9.63 -7.42 0.26
CA ILE A 137 -9.37 -8.84 0.52
C ILE A 137 -7.93 -9.03 1.02
N ARG A 138 -6.94 -8.40 0.37
CA ARG A 138 -5.52 -8.52 0.75
C ARG A 138 -5.25 -7.99 2.15
N GLU A 139 -5.86 -6.88 2.52
CA GLU A 139 -5.83 -6.34 3.87
C GLU A 139 -6.32 -7.37 4.89
N LYS A 140 -7.43 -8.09 4.60
CA LYS A 140 -7.95 -9.11 5.52
C LYS A 140 -7.04 -10.33 5.59
N ILE A 141 -6.37 -10.70 4.49
CA ILE A 141 -5.33 -11.73 4.52
C ILE A 141 -4.19 -11.28 5.44
N LEU A 142 -3.71 -10.04 5.28
CA LEU A 142 -2.63 -9.48 6.11
C LEU A 142 -2.97 -9.49 7.60
N LEU A 143 -4.18 -9.04 7.96
CA LEU A 143 -4.62 -8.94 9.36
C LEU A 143 -4.94 -10.28 10.03
N LEU A 144 -5.43 -11.26 9.26
CA LEU A 144 -5.94 -12.53 9.80
C LEU A 144 -4.96 -13.70 9.67
N THR A 145 -3.90 -13.53 8.88
CA THR A 145 -2.87 -14.54 8.69
C THR A 145 -1.53 -14.09 9.28
N HIS A 146 -0.58 -15.01 9.37
CA HIS A 146 0.72 -14.78 9.98
C HIS A 146 1.83 -15.37 9.10
N LYS A 147 3.07 -15.16 9.52
CA LYS A 147 4.29 -15.66 8.88
C LYS A 147 4.40 -15.13 7.44
N GLU A 148 4.73 -15.99 6.48
CA GLU A 148 4.97 -15.62 5.09
C GLU A 148 3.70 -15.44 4.25
N ILE A 149 2.51 -15.79 4.77
CA ILE A 149 1.26 -15.82 3.99
C ILE A 149 0.91 -14.46 3.38
N PRO A 150 0.91 -13.34 4.14
CA PRO A 150 0.56 -12.04 3.56
C PRO A 150 1.44 -11.66 2.36
N TYR A 151 2.73 -11.99 2.44
CA TYR A 151 3.74 -11.64 1.45
C TYR A 151 3.84 -12.64 0.28
N SER A 152 3.15 -13.77 0.36
CA SER A 152 3.15 -14.83 -0.67
C SER A 152 1.78 -15.06 -1.30
N SER A 153 0.87 -14.09 -1.12
CA SER A 153 -0.49 -14.11 -1.66
C SER A 153 -0.71 -12.98 -2.66
N ALA A 154 -1.40 -13.28 -3.76
CA ALA A 154 -1.92 -12.30 -4.71
C ALA A 154 -3.42 -12.48 -4.87
N VAL A 155 -4.17 -11.38 -4.92
CA VAL A 155 -5.64 -11.41 -5.08
C VAL A 155 -5.99 -10.91 -6.48
N VAL A 156 -6.74 -11.72 -7.23
CA VAL A 156 -7.26 -11.37 -8.55
C VAL A 156 -8.78 -11.39 -8.49
N VAL A 157 -9.43 -10.32 -8.95
CA VAL A 157 -10.89 -10.29 -9.10
C VAL A 157 -11.24 -10.88 -10.47
N ASP A 158 -11.79 -12.09 -10.47
CA ASP A 158 -12.16 -12.85 -11.66
C ASP A 158 -13.45 -12.30 -12.30
N ALA A 159 -14.40 -11.84 -11.47
CA ALA A 159 -15.65 -11.24 -11.92
C ALA A 159 -16.14 -10.16 -10.96
N PHE A 160 -16.66 -9.08 -11.51
CA PHE A 160 -17.35 -8.01 -10.81
C PHE A 160 -18.59 -7.66 -11.62
N LYS A 161 -19.77 -7.93 -11.06
CA LYS A 161 -21.06 -7.74 -11.74
C LYS A 161 -22.03 -7.00 -10.84
N GLU A 162 -22.49 -5.87 -11.30
CA GLU A 162 -23.59 -5.13 -10.68
C GLU A 162 -24.92 -5.73 -11.13
N ASP A 163 -25.78 -6.03 -10.16
CA ASP A 163 -27.14 -6.48 -10.37
C ASP A 163 -28.07 -5.40 -9.80
N GLU A 164 -28.35 -4.39 -10.63
CA GLU A 164 -29.17 -3.23 -10.28
C GLU A 164 -30.57 -3.65 -9.81
N ALA A 165 -31.15 -4.68 -10.43
CA ALA A 165 -32.49 -5.16 -10.10
C ALA A 165 -32.61 -5.67 -8.66
N ASN A 166 -31.52 -6.23 -8.12
CA ASN A 166 -31.47 -6.77 -6.76
C ASN A 166 -30.66 -5.89 -5.79
N ASN A 167 -30.17 -4.74 -6.26
CA ASN A 167 -29.27 -3.83 -5.53
C ASN A 167 -28.12 -4.57 -4.83
N ILE A 168 -27.41 -5.40 -5.60
CA ILE A 168 -26.31 -6.24 -5.11
C ILE A 168 -25.16 -6.28 -6.11
N ILE A 169 -23.93 -6.22 -5.61
CA ILE A 169 -22.73 -6.44 -6.41
C ILE A 169 -22.22 -7.86 -6.13
N ARG A 170 -22.00 -8.62 -7.20
CA ARG A 170 -21.48 -9.99 -7.16
C ARG A 170 -20.02 -9.99 -7.58
N ILE A 171 -19.16 -10.37 -6.64
CA ILE A 171 -17.71 -10.38 -6.79
C ILE A 171 -17.21 -11.81 -6.63
N SER A 172 -16.41 -12.28 -7.59
CA SER A 172 -15.67 -13.54 -7.52
C SER A 172 -14.18 -13.22 -7.59
N ALA A 173 -13.40 -13.74 -6.65
CA ALA A 173 -11.97 -13.48 -6.57
C ALA A 173 -11.16 -14.71 -6.18
N THR A 174 -9.95 -14.80 -6.74
CA THR A 174 -8.99 -15.88 -6.49
C THR A 174 -7.79 -15.36 -5.71
N ILE A 175 -7.53 -15.99 -4.56
CA ILE A 175 -6.30 -15.82 -3.78
C ILE A 175 -5.28 -16.85 -4.28
N ASN A 176 -4.23 -16.36 -4.93
CA ASN A 176 -3.14 -17.15 -5.46
C ASN A 176 -1.99 -17.26 -4.45
N VAL A 177 -1.48 -18.47 -4.23
CA VAL A 177 -0.33 -18.75 -3.35
C VAL A 177 0.66 -19.69 -4.02
N GLU A 178 1.89 -19.76 -3.51
CA GLU A 178 2.97 -20.55 -4.14
C GLU A 178 2.93 -22.04 -3.77
N LYS A 179 2.45 -22.39 -2.57
CA LYS A 179 2.55 -23.74 -2.00
C LYS A 179 1.22 -24.26 -1.46
N ASP A 180 1.03 -25.57 -1.51
CA ASP A 180 -0.15 -26.24 -0.94
C ASP A 180 -0.29 -26.02 0.57
N SER A 181 0.82 -25.91 1.30
CA SER A 181 0.82 -25.58 2.72
C SER A 181 0.17 -24.22 3.00
N GLN A 182 0.48 -23.22 2.16
CA GLN A 182 -0.07 -21.86 2.26
C GLN A 182 -1.57 -21.87 1.94
N LYS A 183 -1.98 -22.63 0.90
CA LYS A 183 -3.39 -22.85 0.58
C LYS A 183 -4.13 -23.47 1.76
N GLY A 184 -3.54 -24.46 2.43
CA GLY A 184 -4.10 -25.07 3.64
C GLY A 184 -4.32 -24.06 4.77
N ILE A 185 -3.39 -23.13 4.97
CA ILE A 185 -3.49 -22.07 5.99
C ILE A 185 -4.61 -21.08 5.67
N LEU A 186 -4.68 -20.60 4.42
CA LEU A 186 -5.72 -19.67 3.97
C LEU A 186 -7.12 -20.26 4.05
N ILE A 187 -7.28 -21.54 3.71
CA ILE A 187 -8.57 -22.24 3.86
C ILE A 187 -8.88 -22.43 5.35
N GLY A 188 -7.91 -22.89 6.14
CA GLY A 188 -8.10 -23.20 7.54
C GLY A 188 -8.96 -24.46 7.76
N LYS A 189 -9.04 -24.90 9.02
CA LYS A 189 -9.78 -26.12 9.38
C LYS A 189 -11.26 -25.96 9.02
N LYS A 190 -11.77 -26.82 8.12
CA LYS A 190 -13.14 -26.77 7.59
C LYS A 190 -13.50 -25.42 6.92
N GLY A 191 -12.52 -24.74 6.31
CA GLY A 191 -12.77 -23.46 5.62
C GLY A 191 -12.93 -22.27 6.56
N SER A 192 -12.59 -22.41 7.85
CA SER A 192 -12.84 -21.38 8.86
C SER A 192 -12.10 -20.07 8.59
N MET A 193 -10.86 -20.14 8.10
CA MET A 193 -10.05 -18.95 7.84
C MET A 193 -10.55 -18.22 6.60
N LEU A 194 -10.80 -18.93 5.50
CA LEU A 194 -11.32 -18.33 4.28
C LEU A 194 -12.70 -17.70 4.49
N LYS A 195 -13.55 -18.36 5.29
CA LYS A 195 -14.85 -17.78 5.70
C LYS A 195 -14.67 -16.49 6.50
N LYS A 196 -13.70 -16.44 7.41
CA LYS A 196 -13.40 -15.24 8.20
C LYS A 196 -12.91 -14.10 7.30
N ILE A 197 -11.94 -14.37 6.43
CA ILE A 197 -11.43 -13.40 5.45
C ILE A 197 -12.59 -12.86 4.60
N GLY A 198 -13.38 -13.74 3.97
CA GLY A 198 -14.51 -13.32 3.14
C GLY A 198 -15.58 -12.55 3.89
N THR A 199 -15.86 -12.90 5.15
CA THR A 199 -16.86 -12.19 5.96
C THR A 199 -16.42 -10.76 6.26
N HIS A 200 -15.18 -10.59 6.71
CA HIS A 200 -14.64 -9.26 7.04
C HIS A 200 -14.46 -8.39 5.79
N ALA A 201 -13.97 -8.97 4.69
CA ALA A 201 -13.81 -8.27 3.41
C ALA A 201 -15.17 -7.80 2.87
N ARG A 202 -16.18 -8.68 2.89
CA ARG A 202 -17.55 -8.34 2.45
C ARG A 202 -18.13 -7.18 3.26
N ILE A 203 -17.99 -7.18 4.59
CA ILE A 203 -18.52 -6.10 5.45
C ILE A 203 -17.89 -4.75 5.10
N ASP A 204 -16.59 -4.71 4.85
CA ASP A 204 -15.92 -3.46 4.52
C ASP A 204 -16.21 -3.01 3.09
N MET A 205 -16.36 -3.94 2.14
CA MET A 205 -16.88 -3.64 0.81
C MET A 205 -18.31 -3.07 0.86
N GLU A 206 -19.21 -3.62 1.69
CA GLU A 206 -20.59 -3.11 1.80
C GLU A 206 -20.63 -1.67 2.30
N LYS A 207 -19.74 -1.32 3.24
CA LYS A 207 -19.59 0.07 3.69
C LYS A 207 -19.02 0.96 2.60
N PHE A 208 -17.98 0.49 1.91
CA PHE A 208 -17.28 1.26 0.90
C PHE A 208 -18.16 1.55 -0.33
N PHE A 209 -18.80 0.52 -0.89
CA PHE A 209 -19.67 0.62 -2.07
C PHE A 209 -21.11 1.05 -1.74
N ALA A 210 -21.43 1.23 -0.44
CA ALA A 210 -22.77 1.55 0.05
C ALA A 210 -23.88 0.63 -0.50
N THR A 211 -23.54 -0.62 -0.84
CA THR A 211 -24.39 -1.58 -1.55
C THR A 211 -24.17 -2.98 -0.99
N ARG A 212 -25.14 -3.89 -1.13
CA ARG A 212 -24.98 -5.28 -0.69
C ARG A 212 -23.92 -5.99 -1.53
N ILE A 213 -23.12 -6.86 -0.89
CA ILE A 213 -22.04 -7.59 -1.57
C ILE A 213 -22.27 -9.10 -1.44
N PHE A 214 -22.24 -9.79 -2.56
CA PHE A 214 -22.03 -11.24 -2.62
C PHE A 214 -20.58 -11.49 -3.01
N LEU A 215 -19.77 -12.00 -2.07
CA LEU A 215 -18.35 -12.27 -2.29
C LEU A 215 -18.09 -13.78 -2.31
N GLU A 216 -17.57 -14.26 -3.43
CA GLU A 216 -17.07 -15.62 -3.60
C GLU A 216 -15.55 -15.62 -3.65
N LEU A 217 -14.90 -16.44 -2.82
CA LEU A 217 -13.45 -16.52 -2.73
C LEU A 217 -12.95 -17.93 -3.04
N PHE A 218 -11.94 -18.01 -3.90
CA PHE A 218 -11.21 -19.23 -4.21
C PHE A 218 -9.76 -19.14 -3.75
N VAL A 219 -9.14 -20.28 -3.47
CA VAL A 219 -7.69 -20.36 -3.18
C VAL A 219 -7.02 -21.32 -4.16
N ARG A 220 -6.10 -20.78 -4.96
CA ARG A 220 -5.38 -21.52 -6.01
C ARG A 220 -3.88 -21.52 -5.76
N VAL A 221 -3.24 -22.65 -6.02
CA VAL A 221 -1.78 -22.74 -5.99
C VAL A 221 -1.23 -22.42 -7.38
N ARG A 222 -0.37 -21.42 -7.45
CA ARG A 222 0.41 -21.00 -8.62
C ARG A 222 1.88 -21.09 -8.24
N LYS A 223 2.55 -22.18 -8.58
CA LYS A 223 3.94 -22.42 -8.16
C LYS A 223 4.86 -21.32 -8.71
N ASP A 224 5.74 -20.81 -7.85
CA ASP A 224 6.78 -19.83 -8.17
C ASP A 224 6.27 -18.55 -8.89
N TRP A 225 5.01 -18.17 -8.68
CA TRP A 225 4.41 -17.02 -9.37
C TRP A 225 5.17 -15.70 -9.08
N THR A 226 5.78 -15.56 -7.90
CA THR A 226 6.58 -14.38 -7.54
C THR A 226 7.86 -14.21 -8.36
N LYS A 227 8.24 -15.24 -9.12
CA LYS A 227 9.41 -15.27 -10.02
C LYS A 227 9.03 -15.25 -11.49
N ASP A 228 7.74 -15.43 -11.83
CA ASP A 228 7.25 -15.45 -13.21
C ASP A 228 6.79 -14.04 -13.63
N PRO A 229 7.52 -13.35 -14.52
CA PRO A 229 7.14 -12.00 -14.96
C PRO A 229 5.74 -11.93 -15.60
N LYS A 230 5.26 -13.02 -16.22
CA LYS A 230 3.93 -13.04 -16.83
C LYS A 230 2.84 -13.05 -15.76
N MET A 231 3.00 -13.87 -14.72
CA MET A 231 2.04 -13.92 -13.61
C MET A 231 2.08 -12.66 -12.77
N LEU A 232 3.28 -12.10 -12.58
CA LEU A 232 3.46 -10.82 -11.92
C LEU A 232 2.69 -9.69 -12.63
N LYS A 233 2.73 -9.65 -13.97
CA LYS A 233 1.90 -8.74 -14.77
C LYS A 233 0.41 -9.04 -14.67
N GLU A 234 0.03 -10.32 -14.76
CA GLU A 234 -1.36 -10.77 -14.61
C GLU A 234 -1.97 -10.36 -13.26
N PHE A 235 -1.16 -10.33 -12.20
CA PHE A 235 -1.61 -9.98 -10.85
C PHE A 235 -1.49 -8.48 -10.53
N GLY A 236 -1.15 -7.65 -11.51
CA GLY A 236 -1.13 -6.19 -11.36
C GLY A 236 0.10 -5.63 -10.65
N TYR A 237 1.23 -6.36 -10.63
CA TYR A 237 2.48 -5.86 -10.04
C TYR A 237 3.39 -5.14 -11.05
N SER A 238 3.05 -5.14 -12.34
CA SER A 238 3.76 -4.39 -13.39
C SER A 238 2.82 -3.96 -14.51
N GLU A 239 2.92 -2.73 -14.96
CA GLU A 239 2.29 -2.25 -16.20
C GLU A 239 3.02 -2.71 -17.47
#